data_AF-A0A399SWC9-F1
#
_entry.id   AF-A0A399SWC9-F1
#
_cell.length_a   1.000
_cell.length_b   1.000
_cell.length_c   1.000
_cell.angle_alpha   90.00
_cell.angle_beta   90.00
_cell.angle_gamma   90.00
#
_symmetry.space_group_name_H-M   'P 1'
#
loop_
_entity.id
_entity.type
_entity.pdbx_description
1 polymer ?
#
loop_
_entity_poly.entity_id
_entity_poly.type
_entity_poly.pdbx_seq_one_letter_code
_entity_poly.pdbx_strand_id
1 'polypeptide(L)'
;MRHNKKFNHLGRKSAHRKAMLANMASSLIEHKRITTTVQKAKALRMYVEPLITKAKDDTTHSRRVVFSYLQNKEAVSELFREVAAKVADRPGGYTRILKTGNRLGDNAEMCIMELVDFNELMMAGKEDAGKGKKRRSRRGGSKKAETTAPVAEVKEAPKAEVKAEEAAEEPKTEESADSAEEKKEE
;
A
#
# COMPACT_ATOMS: atom_id res chain seq x y z
N MET A 1 -16.78 -25.21 6.12
CA MET A 1 -16.26 -23.94 6.72
C MET A 1 -14.82 -23.67 6.28
N ARG A 2 -14.21 -22.52 6.62
CA ARG A 2 -12.84 -22.11 6.21
C ARG A 2 -11.85 -21.94 7.39
N HIS A 3 -11.96 -22.79 8.43
CA HIS A 3 -11.13 -22.69 9.64
C HIS A 3 -9.63 -22.72 9.33
N ASN A 4 -8.84 -21.97 10.11
CA ASN A 4 -7.38 -21.83 10.00
C ASN A 4 -6.81 -21.39 8.63
N LYS A 5 -7.63 -20.97 7.66
CA LYS A 5 -7.15 -20.46 6.35
C LYS A 5 -6.63 -19.02 6.44
N LYS A 6 -5.45 -18.85 7.04
CA LYS A 6 -4.79 -17.56 7.32
C LYS A 6 -4.18 -16.82 6.11
N PHE A 7 -4.30 -17.34 4.88
CA PHE A 7 -3.71 -16.73 3.68
C PHE A 7 -4.75 -16.34 2.60
N ASN A 8 -4.61 -15.14 2.05
CA ASN A 8 -5.49 -14.67 0.97
C ASN A 8 -5.15 -15.38 -0.36
N HIS A 9 -6.19 -15.83 -1.08
CA HIS A 9 -6.05 -16.51 -2.36
C HIS A 9 -6.01 -15.53 -3.56
N LEU A 10 -6.36 -14.26 -3.36
CA LEU A 10 -6.27 -13.16 -4.35
C LEU A 10 -6.95 -13.47 -5.70
N GLY A 11 -8.05 -14.24 -5.67
CA GLY A 11 -8.80 -14.68 -6.85
C GLY A 11 -8.03 -15.58 -7.82
N ARG A 12 -6.91 -16.19 -7.41
CA ARG A 12 -5.96 -16.86 -8.32
C ARG A 12 -5.66 -18.32 -7.96
N LYS A 13 -5.48 -19.14 -9.01
CA LYS A 13 -4.86 -20.47 -8.96
C LYS A 13 -3.46 -20.38 -8.31
N SER A 14 -3.00 -21.47 -7.69
CA SER A 14 -1.81 -21.48 -6.83
C SER A 14 -0.53 -20.99 -7.54
N ALA A 15 -0.28 -21.44 -8.77
CA ALA A 15 0.89 -21.05 -9.56
C ALA A 15 0.91 -19.53 -9.88
N HIS A 16 -0.17 -19.00 -10.48
CA HIS A 16 -0.31 -17.57 -10.76
C HIS A 16 -0.19 -16.73 -9.47
N ARG A 17 -0.73 -17.18 -8.33
CA ARG A 17 -0.54 -16.46 -7.05
C ARG A 17 0.93 -16.44 -6.61
N LYS A 18 1.68 -17.54 -6.77
CA LYS A 18 3.13 -17.58 -6.47
C LYS A 18 3.90 -16.62 -7.38
N ALA A 19 3.75 -16.73 -8.70
CA ALA A 19 4.44 -15.88 -9.67
C ALA A 19 4.14 -14.39 -9.47
N MET A 20 2.87 -14.02 -9.25
CA MET A 20 2.51 -12.62 -9.00
C MET A 20 3.08 -12.07 -7.68
N LEU A 21 3.25 -12.90 -6.65
CA LEU A 21 3.93 -12.49 -5.41
C LEU A 21 5.44 -12.36 -5.60
N ALA A 22 6.08 -13.26 -6.36
CA ALA A 22 7.49 -13.18 -6.72
C ALA A 22 7.79 -11.89 -7.50
N ASN A 23 7.06 -11.63 -8.59
CA ASN A 23 7.25 -10.45 -9.42
C ASN A 23 7.05 -9.15 -8.63
N MET A 24 5.97 -9.03 -7.82
CA MET A 24 5.76 -7.84 -6.98
C MET A 24 6.81 -7.70 -5.87
N ALA A 25 7.45 -8.77 -5.42
CA ALA A 25 8.54 -8.70 -4.45
C ALA A 25 9.83 -8.21 -5.11
N SER A 26 10.17 -8.71 -6.30
CA SER A 26 11.29 -8.22 -7.11
C SER A 26 11.15 -6.71 -7.38
N SER A 27 10.02 -6.26 -7.92
CA SER A 27 9.79 -4.82 -8.18
C SER A 27 9.76 -3.94 -6.93
N LEU A 28 9.41 -4.48 -5.76
CA LEU A 28 9.51 -3.76 -4.48
C LEU A 28 10.96 -3.63 -4.00
N ILE A 29 11.82 -4.62 -4.28
CA ILE A 29 13.24 -4.60 -3.94
C ILE A 29 14.03 -3.68 -4.90
N GLU A 30 13.69 -3.74 -6.19
CA GLU A 30 14.26 -2.91 -7.26
C GLU A 30 13.90 -1.43 -7.04
N HIS A 31 12.61 -1.08 -7.01
CA HIS A 31 12.15 0.32 -6.96
C HIS A 31 11.96 0.89 -5.55
N LYS A 32 12.15 0.09 -4.49
CA LYS A 32 11.93 0.42 -3.06
C LYS A 32 10.48 0.78 -2.66
N ARG A 33 9.64 1.17 -3.63
CA ARG A 33 8.25 1.62 -3.49
C ARG A 33 7.43 1.20 -4.72
N ILE A 34 6.25 0.61 -4.52
CA ILE A 34 5.31 0.24 -5.60
C ILE A 34 3.85 0.58 -5.23
N THR A 35 3.01 0.88 -6.23
CA THR A 35 1.58 1.14 -6.05
C THR A 35 0.75 -0.08 -6.43
N THR A 36 -0.13 -0.55 -5.55
CA THR A 36 -0.93 -1.79 -5.73
C THR A 36 -2.22 -1.77 -4.90
N THR A 37 -3.08 -2.79 -5.00
CA THR A 37 -4.30 -2.84 -4.18
C THR A 37 -4.01 -3.31 -2.76
N VAL A 38 -4.77 -2.82 -1.78
CA VAL A 38 -4.58 -3.10 -0.34
C VAL A 38 -4.52 -4.61 -0.03
N GLN A 39 -5.30 -5.42 -0.76
CA GLN A 39 -5.30 -6.88 -0.56
C GLN A 39 -4.05 -7.56 -1.14
N LYS A 40 -3.51 -7.07 -2.27
CA LYS A 40 -2.21 -7.53 -2.79
C LYS A 40 -1.08 -7.14 -1.83
N ALA A 41 -1.04 -5.90 -1.35
CA ALA A 41 -0.02 -5.41 -0.43
C ALA A 41 -0.01 -6.21 0.90
N LYS A 42 -1.17 -6.46 1.50
CA LYS A 42 -1.29 -7.27 2.73
C LYS A 42 -0.71 -8.69 2.55
N ALA A 43 -0.89 -9.31 1.38
CA ALA A 43 -0.32 -10.62 1.07
C ALA A 43 1.18 -10.55 0.74
N LEU A 44 1.62 -9.52 0.01
CA LEU A 44 3.02 -9.28 -0.34
C LEU A 44 3.89 -9.11 0.91
N ARG A 45 3.41 -8.38 1.93
CA ARG A 45 4.12 -8.23 3.22
C ARG A 45 4.47 -9.58 3.85
N MET A 46 3.51 -10.51 3.90
CA MET A 46 3.73 -11.85 4.46
C MET A 46 4.72 -12.71 3.65
N TYR A 47 4.96 -12.34 2.39
CA TYR A 47 5.87 -13.03 1.49
C TYR A 47 7.28 -12.41 1.51
N VAL A 48 7.39 -11.07 1.56
CA VAL A 48 8.67 -10.36 1.42
C VAL A 48 9.41 -10.16 2.75
N GLU A 49 8.73 -9.95 3.89
CA GLU A 49 9.44 -9.74 5.16
C GLU A 49 10.32 -10.94 5.60
N PRO A 50 9.91 -12.22 5.40
CA PRO A 50 10.80 -13.35 5.63
C PRO A 50 12.02 -13.41 4.68
N LEU A 51 11.93 -12.85 3.48
CA LEU A 51 13.05 -12.77 2.54
C LEU A 51 14.04 -11.68 2.97
N ILE A 52 13.54 -10.52 3.41
CA ILE A 52 14.37 -9.44 3.94
C ILE A 52 15.08 -9.87 5.23
N THR A 53 14.42 -10.57 6.15
CA THR A 53 15.08 -11.15 7.33
C THR A 53 16.21 -12.11 6.94
N LYS A 54 16.01 -12.98 5.93
CA LYS A 54 17.06 -13.89 5.44
C LYS A 54 18.18 -13.21 4.67
N ALA A 55 18.00 -11.97 4.22
CA ALA A 55 19.02 -11.23 3.49
C ALA A 55 20.07 -10.59 4.40
N LYS A 56 19.79 -10.45 5.70
CA LYS A 56 20.76 -9.95 6.69
C LYS A 56 21.95 -10.89 6.86
N ASP A 57 21.69 -12.18 6.87
CA ASP A 57 22.71 -13.23 6.95
C ASP A 57 23.22 -13.54 5.54
N ASP A 58 24.21 -12.79 5.03
CA ASP A 58 24.74 -12.98 3.68
C ASP A 58 25.55 -14.28 3.54
N THR A 59 24.84 -15.38 3.31
CA THR A 59 25.43 -16.70 3.07
C THR A 59 24.99 -17.27 1.72
N THR A 60 25.82 -18.15 1.16
CA THR A 60 25.48 -18.93 -0.04
C THR A 60 24.17 -19.71 0.10
N HIS A 61 23.82 -20.16 1.33
CA HIS A 61 22.53 -20.79 1.60
C HIS A 61 21.38 -19.77 1.54
N SER A 62 21.52 -18.63 2.23
CA SER A 62 20.54 -17.54 2.21
C SER A 62 20.22 -17.08 0.79
N ARG A 63 21.25 -16.80 -0.02
CA ARG A 63 21.11 -16.39 -1.43
C ARG A 63 20.38 -17.44 -2.27
N ARG A 64 20.77 -18.73 -2.17
CA ARG A 64 20.10 -19.84 -2.87
C ARG A 64 18.62 -19.96 -2.47
N VAL A 65 18.33 -19.83 -1.18
CA VAL A 65 16.95 -19.88 -0.67
C VAL A 65 16.13 -18.70 -1.21
N VAL A 66 16.59 -17.46 -1.09
CA VAL A 66 15.85 -16.29 -1.61
C VAL A 66 15.65 -16.39 -3.13
N PHE A 67 16.66 -16.83 -3.89
CA PHE A 67 16.54 -17.04 -5.33
C PHE A 67 15.43 -18.05 -5.70
N SER A 68 15.22 -19.10 -4.90
CA SER A 68 14.11 -20.05 -5.11
C SER A 68 12.70 -19.47 -4.92
N TYR A 69 12.58 -18.27 -4.31
CA TYR A 69 11.33 -17.52 -4.18
C TYR A 69 11.20 -16.46 -5.28
N LEU A 70 12.21 -15.60 -5.44
CA LEU A 70 12.14 -14.45 -6.36
C LEU A 70 12.39 -14.80 -7.83
N GLN A 71 13.23 -15.80 -8.10
CA GLN A 71 13.70 -16.24 -9.43
C GLN A 71 14.39 -15.16 -10.30
N ASN A 72 14.44 -13.89 -9.88
CA ASN A 72 15.26 -12.83 -10.47
C ASN A 72 16.66 -12.79 -9.81
N LYS A 73 17.72 -12.67 -10.63
CA LYS A 73 19.11 -12.48 -10.16
C LYS A 73 19.38 -11.05 -9.68
N GLU A 74 18.79 -10.06 -10.36
CA GLU A 74 19.01 -8.63 -10.09
C GLU A 74 18.41 -8.24 -8.74
N ALA A 75 17.12 -8.54 -8.52
CA ALA A 75 16.47 -8.39 -7.22
C ALA A 75 17.21 -9.12 -6.07
N VAL A 76 17.84 -10.28 -6.32
CA VAL A 76 18.64 -10.96 -5.29
C VAL A 76 19.96 -10.23 -5.02
N SER A 77 20.68 -9.78 -6.05
CA SER A 77 21.87 -8.94 -5.87
C SER A 77 21.54 -7.66 -5.10
N GLU A 78 20.43 -7.03 -5.46
CA GLU A 78 19.94 -5.78 -4.89
C GLU A 78 19.49 -5.91 -3.43
N LEU A 79 18.80 -7.01 -3.11
CA LEU A 79 18.37 -7.32 -1.76
C LEU A 79 19.55 -7.49 -0.79
N PHE A 80 20.60 -8.21 -1.20
CA PHE A 80 21.77 -8.48 -0.34
C PHE A 80 22.79 -7.34 -0.32
N ARG A 81 22.83 -6.46 -1.32
CA ARG A 81 23.73 -5.29 -1.35
C ARG A 81 23.16 -4.09 -0.61
N GLU A 82 22.10 -3.47 -1.13
CA GLU A 82 21.60 -2.21 -0.58
C GLU A 82 20.57 -2.41 0.53
N VAL A 83 19.60 -3.31 0.30
CA VAL A 83 18.43 -3.42 1.19
C VAL A 83 18.83 -4.04 2.52
N ALA A 84 19.59 -5.15 2.52
CA ALA A 84 20.07 -5.80 3.73
C ALA A 84 20.88 -4.85 4.63
N ALA A 85 21.76 -4.03 4.05
CA ALA A 85 22.56 -3.04 4.76
C ALA A 85 21.66 -1.96 5.41
N LYS A 86 20.76 -1.32 4.65
CA LYS A 86 19.87 -0.26 5.18
C LYS A 86 18.84 -0.75 6.22
N VAL A 87 18.56 -2.06 6.29
CA VAL A 87 17.57 -2.63 7.24
C VAL A 87 18.19 -3.47 8.37
N ALA A 88 19.51 -3.51 8.49
CA ALA A 88 20.24 -4.39 9.41
C ALA A 88 19.76 -4.27 10.87
N ASP A 89 19.64 -3.05 11.40
CA ASP A 89 19.27 -2.79 12.80
C ASP A 89 17.76 -2.96 13.09
N ARG A 90 16.91 -3.00 12.06
CA ARG A 90 15.46 -3.07 12.21
C ARG A 90 15.04 -4.50 12.63
N PRO A 91 14.44 -4.73 13.81
CA PRO A 91 14.09 -6.09 14.27
C PRO A 91 12.93 -6.73 13.50
N GLY A 92 12.17 -5.96 12.72
CA GLY A 92 11.08 -6.43 11.87
C GLY A 92 10.22 -5.29 11.33
N GLY A 93 9.21 -5.61 10.52
CA GLY A 93 8.32 -4.60 9.92
C GLY A 93 9.04 -3.72 8.90
N TYR A 94 9.80 -4.32 8.00
CA TYR A 94 10.57 -3.63 6.95
C TYR A 94 9.69 -2.93 5.91
N THR A 95 8.41 -3.30 5.82
CA THR A 95 7.47 -2.77 4.83
C THR A 95 6.37 -1.92 5.45
N ARG A 96 5.99 -0.84 4.76
CA ARG A 96 4.85 0.02 5.12
C ARG A 96 3.80 -0.01 4.00
N ILE A 97 2.53 -0.09 4.40
CA ILE A 97 1.38 0.04 3.50
C ILE A 97 0.71 1.39 3.82
N LEU A 98 0.70 2.31 2.86
CA LEU A 98 0.01 3.60 2.92
C LEU A 98 -1.21 3.56 1.99
N LYS A 99 -2.43 3.68 2.53
CA LYS A 99 -3.64 3.84 1.67
C LYS A 99 -3.57 5.18 0.94
N THR A 100 -3.92 5.19 -0.35
CA THR A 100 -3.90 6.41 -1.18
C THR A 100 -5.28 6.85 -1.66
N GLY A 101 -6.24 5.93 -1.75
CA GLY A 101 -7.60 6.20 -2.23
C GLY A 101 -8.19 4.96 -2.91
N ASN A 102 -9.28 5.13 -3.65
CA ASN A 102 -9.86 4.08 -4.48
C ASN A 102 -9.61 4.37 -5.97
N ARG A 103 -9.49 3.33 -6.78
CA ARG A 103 -9.28 3.44 -8.22
C ARG A 103 -10.59 3.71 -8.97
N LEU A 104 -10.56 4.64 -9.93
CA LEU A 104 -11.67 4.90 -10.84
C LEU A 104 -11.99 3.65 -11.70
N GLY A 105 -13.27 3.41 -11.99
CA GLY A 105 -13.74 2.25 -12.77
C GLY A 105 -14.08 1.03 -11.92
N ASP A 106 -13.14 0.50 -11.12
CA ASP A 106 -13.37 -0.72 -10.30
C ASP A 106 -13.49 -0.46 -8.78
N ASN A 107 -13.39 0.80 -8.34
CA ASN A 107 -13.48 1.24 -6.94
C ASN A 107 -12.56 0.49 -5.97
N ALA A 108 -11.46 -0.10 -6.47
CA ALA A 108 -10.57 -0.93 -5.66
C ALA A 108 -9.72 -0.06 -4.72
N GLU A 109 -9.64 -0.42 -3.43
CA GLU A 109 -8.73 0.23 -2.47
C GLU A 109 -7.27 0.12 -2.94
N MET A 110 -6.66 1.26 -3.24
CA MET A 110 -5.26 1.41 -3.63
C MET A 110 -4.38 1.81 -2.45
N CYS A 111 -3.12 1.41 -2.53
CA CYS A 111 -2.09 1.75 -1.58
C CYS A 111 -0.69 1.78 -2.22
N ILE A 112 0.20 2.54 -1.60
CA ILE A 112 1.63 2.42 -1.80
C ILE A 112 2.18 1.40 -0.79
N MET A 113 2.98 0.46 -1.29
CA MET A 113 3.86 -0.39 -0.50
C MET A 113 5.29 0.18 -0.61
N GLU A 114 5.97 0.39 0.51
CA GLU A 114 7.35 0.91 0.52
C GLU A 114 8.23 0.20 1.56
N LEU A 115 9.54 0.19 1.32
CA LEU A 115 10.55 -0.14 2.32
C LEU A 115 10.72 1.04 3.30
N VAL A 116 10.64 0.75 4.61
CA VAL A 116 10.59 1.78 5.66
C VAL A 116 11.84 2.67 5.70
N ASP A 117 13.00 2.08 5.46
CA ASP A 117 14.32 2.69 5.62
C ASP A 117 14.89 3.27 4.29
N PHE A 118 14.05 3.35 3.26
CA PHE A 118 14.32 4.04 1.98
C PHE A 118 13.43 5.28 1.78
N ASN A 119 12.57 5.63 2.75
CA ASN A 119 11.73 6.82 2.68
C ASN A 119 12.42 8.01 3.37
N GLU A 120 13.38 8.61 2.66
CA GLU A 120 14.31 9.64 3.17
C GLU A 120 13.61 10.87 3.75
N LEU A 121 12.54 11.35 3.10
CA LEU A 121 11.69 12.45 3.59
C LEU A 121 11.06 12.16 4.97
N MET A 122 10.79 10.88 5.27
CA MET A 122 10.26 10.40 6.56
C MET A 122 11.35 9.87 7.51
N MET A 123 12.62 9.99 7.13
CA MET A 123 13.79 9.69 7.97
C MET A 123 14.36 10.98 8.57
N ALA A 124 14.53 12.03 7.76
CA ALA A 124 15.03 13.35 8.21
C ALA A 124 14.26 13.87 9.44
N GLY A 125 12.92 13.96 9.36
CA GLY A 125 12.07 14.44 10.46
C GLY A 125 12.02 13.55 11.71
N LYS A 126 12.80 12.47 11.80
CA LYS A 126 12.97 11.68 13.04
C LYS A 126 14.18 12.11 13.85
N GLU A 127 15.20 12.71 13.24
CA GLU A 127 16.41 13.13 13.95
C GLU A 127 16.07 14.29 14.91
N ASP A 128 15.22 15.23 14.47
CA ASP A 128 14.61 16.27 15.32
C ASP A 128 13.72 15.69 16.44
N ALA A 129 12.93 14.65 16.13
CA ALA A 129 11.99 14.04 17.07
C ALA A 129 12.69 13.33 18.25
N GLY A 130 13.98 12.99 18.12
CA GLY A 130 14.77 12.31 19.15
C GLY A 130 14.86 13.06 20.50
N LYS A 131 14.61 14.38 20.53
CA LYS A 131 14.68 15.22 21.75
C LYS A 131 13.31 15.39 22.45
N GLY A 132 12.32 14.54 22.13
CA GLY A 132 10.94 14.57 22.63
C GLY A 132 10.67 14.12 24.08
N LYS A 133 11.20 14.87 25.07
CA LYS A 133 10.76 15.00 26.49
C LYS A 133 9.77 13.93 27.05
N LYS A 134 10.28 12.95 27.82
CA LYS A 134 9.49 11.93 28.56
C LYS A 134 8.29 12.54 29.32
N ARG A 135 7.06 12.36 28.83
CA ARG A 135 5.82 12.76 29.52
C ARG A 135 5.54 11.82 30.70
N ARG A 136 6.12 12.13 31.86
CA ARG A 136 5.88 11.44 33.15
C ARG A 136 4.40 11.55 33.51
N SER A 137 3.64 10.47 33.37
CA SER A 137 2.21 10.45 33.71
C SER A 137 2.02 10.55 35.22
N ARG A 138 1.47 11.68 35.68
CA ARG A 138 1.00 11.82 37.06
C ARG A 138 -0.29 11.01 37.22
N ARG A 139 -0.23 9.91 37.97
CA ARG A 139 -1.41 9.17 38.45
C ARG A 139 -1.67 9.54 39.90
N GLY A 140 -2.93 9.82 40.22
CA GLY A 140 -3.39 10.29 41.53
C GLY A 140 -3.81 11.77 41.49
N GLY A 141 -4.96 12.17 42.04
CA GLY A 141 -6.04 11.31 42.58
C GLY A 141 -7.04 12.08 43.43
N SER A 142 -8.35 11.86 43.22
CA SER A 142 -9.48 12.55 43.86
C SER A 142 -9.58 14.06 43.52
N LYS A 143 -10.70 14.78 43.73
CA LYS A 143 -11.98 14.43 44.42
C LYS A 143 -13.20 15.03 43.68
N LYS A 144 -14.41 14.92 44.26
CA LYS A 144 -15.74 15.02 43.59
C LYS A 144 -16.46 16.36 43.80
N ALA A 145 -16.94 16.97 42.70
CA ALA A 145 -17.92 18.09 42.56
C ALA A 145 -18.33 18.20 41.04
N GLU A 146 -19.56 18.41 40.52
CA GLU A 146 -20.95 18.52 41.02
C GLU A 146 -21.57 19.97 41.03
N THR A 147 -22.79 20.17 40.47
CA THR A 147 -23.50 21.44 40.04
C THR A 147 -22.88 22.21 38.85
N THR A 148 -23.61 22.82 37.88
CA THR A 148 -25.07 22.89 37.57
C THR A 148 -25.29 23.10 36.05
N ALA A 149 -26.47 22.73 35.53
CA ALA A 149 -27.01 23.18 34.24
C ALA A 149 -28.39 23.86 34.45
N PRO A 150 -28.83 24.75 33.55
CA PRO A 150 -30.02 24.43 32.74
C PRO A 150 -29.93 24.92 31.27
N VAL A 151 -31.06 24.88 30.53
CA VAL A 151 -31.16 24.93 29.05
C VAL A 151 -32.13 26.02 28.55
N ALA A 152 -31.79 26.62 27.40
CA ALA A 152 -32.68 27.30 26.42
C ALA A 152 -31.89 27.35 25.06
N GLU A 153 -32.35 27.04 23.84
CA GLU A 153 -33.65 27.07 23.14
C GLU A 153 -34.24 28.49 22.92
N VAL A 154 -34.74 28.93 21.76
CA VAL A 154 -35.03 28.33 20.42
C VAL A 154 -34.84 29.41 19.32
N LYS A 155 -34.54 29.07 18.04
CA LYS A 155 -35.28 29.63 16.86
C LYS A 155 -35.01 28.94 15.50
N GLU A 156 -36.06 28.95 14.66
CA GLU A 156 -36.28 28.19 13.42
C GLU A 156 -35.72 28.82 12.11
N ALA A 157 -35.96 28.10 11.00
CA ALA A 157 -35.77 28.51 9.58
C ALA A 157 -37.02 29.28 9.04
N PRO A 158 -37.41 29.41 7.72
CA PRO A 158 -37.09 28.58 6.53
C PRO A 158 -36.90 29.27 5.12
N LYS A 159 -36.51 28.42 4.15
CA LYS A 159 -36.79 28.33 2.68
C LYS A 159 -36.66 29.50 1.66
N ALA A 160 -35.85 29.19 0.62
CA ALA A 160 -35.84 29.61 -0.80
C ALA A 160 -34.87 28.64 -1.57
N GLU A 161 -34.99 28.12 -2.82
CA GLU A 161 -35.95 28.17 -3.95
C GLU A 161 -36.01 29.50 -4.74
N VAL A 162 -35.92 29.60 -6.09
CA VAL A 162 -35.87 28.67 -7.27
C VAL A 162 -34.61 29.08 -8.15
N LYS A 163 -34.17 28.63 -9.35
CA LYS A 163 -34.59 27.92 -10.61
C LYS A 163 -33.31 27.30 -11.27
N ALA A 164 -33.22 26.22 -12.08
CA ALA A 164 -34.13 25.33 -12.85
C ALA A 164 -34.30 25.58 -14.39
N GLU A 165 -33.21 25.45 -15.17
CA GLU A 165 -33.12 25.34 -16.66
C GLU A 165 -31.66 24.90 -16.99
N GLU A 166 -31.25 23.92 -17.80
CA GLU A 166 -31.85 22.98 -18.80
C GLU A 166 -31.71 23.36 -20.30
N ALA A 167 -30.62 22.86 -20.93
CA ALA A 167 -30.40 22.51 -22.36
C ALA A 167 -28.90 22.12 -22.50
N ALA A 168 -28.40 20.99 -23.03
CA ALA A 168 -28.94 19.86 -23.79
C ALA A 168 -29.08 20.04 -25.33
N GLU A 169 -27.95 20.12 -26.05
CA GLU A 169 -27.92 19.74 -27.48
C GLU A 169 -26.56 19.14 -27.94
N GLU A 170 -26.59 17.83 -28.16
CA GLU A 170 -25.78 16.96 -29.05
C GLU A 170 -26.78 15.82 -29.42
N PRO A 171 -26.67 15.06 -30.54
CA PRO A 171 -25.42 14.62 -31.19
C PRO A 171 -25.50 14.48 -32.74
N LYS A 172 -24.55 13.69 -33.32
CA LYS A 172 -24.60 12.99 -34.63
C LYS A 172 -24.28 13.79 -35.90
N THR A 173 -23.73 13.19 -36.97
CA THR A 173 -22.99 11.91 -37.20
C THR A 173 -22.30 12.01 -38.56
N GLU A 174 -21.15 11.35 -38.74
CA GLU A 174 -20.92 10.54 -39.93
C GLU A 174 -19.85 9.45 -39.68
N GLU A 175 -20.28 8.19 -39.72
CA GLU A 175 -19.42 7.06 -40.11
C GLU A 175 -19.46 7.01 -41.65
N SER A 176 -18.43 6.57 -42.38
CA SER A 176 -18.03 5.16 -42.47
C SER A 176 -17.08 4.96 -43.67
N ALA A 177 -16.63 3.71 -43.87
CA ALA A 177 -15.90 3.18 -45.02
C ALA A 177 -14.41 3.62 -45.18
N ASP A 178 -13.50 2.79 -45.70
CA ASP A 178 -13.66 1.38 -46.12
C ASP A 178 -12.51 0.48 -45.61
N SER A 179 -12.69 -0.84 -45.73
CA SER A 179 -11.76 -1.86 -45.22
C SER A 179 -11.46 -2.95 -46.26
N ALA A 180 -10.83 -2.59 -47.37
CA ALA A 180 -10.26 -3.56 -48.31
C ALA A 180 -9.08 -3.00 -49.12
N GLU A 181 -7.85 -3.42 -48.82
CA GLU A 181 -6.93 -3.85 -49.88
C GLU A 181 -5.86 -4.83 -49.38
N GLU A 182 -5.31 -5.55 -50.35
CA GLU A 182 -4.71 -6.86 -50.25
C GLU A 182 -3.36 -6.99 -49.54
N LYS A 183 -3.20 -8.19 -48.95
CA LYS A 183 -2.12 -9.14 -49.25
C LYS A 183 -0.94 -8.62 -50.09
N LYS A 184 0.27 -8.74 -49.53
CA LYS A 184 1.48 -9.21 -50.24
C LYS A 184 2.57 -9.56 -49.22
N GLU A 185 3.49 -10.42 -49.66
CA GLU A 185 4.92 -10.59 -49.28
C GLU A 185 5.36 -10.17 -47.84
N GLU A 186 6.08 -10.97 -47.06
CA GLU A 186 6.91 -12.18 -47.34
C GLU A 186 6.91 -13.16 -46.14
#